data_AF-A0AAU9E9V6-F1
#
_entry.id   AF-A0AAU9E9V6-F1
#
_cell.length_a   1.000
_cell.length_b   1.000
_cell.length_c   1.000
_cell.angle_alpha   90.00
_cell.angle_beta   90.00
_cell.angle_gamma   90.00
#
_symmetry.space_group_name_H-M   'P 1'
#
loop_
_entity.id
_entity.type
_entity.pdbx_description
1 polymer ?
#
loop_
_entity_poly.entity_id
_entity_poly.type
_entity_poly.pdbx_seq_one_letter_code
_entity_poly.pdbx_strand_id
1 'polypeptide(L)'
;MRSEDISALQQCLTVSRQGQPRPIVQVKRLMQRHTPEEVEAYLGSVRWDYRKKLQHLFEIDPGSPQLDHLVIVVFRLSMAIKLIRERRTAKEAA
;
A
#
# COMPACT_ATOMS: atom_id res chain seq x y z
N MET A 1 -13.51 -10.76 1.24
CA MET A 1 -12.09 -11.16 1.25
C MET A 1 -11.89 -12.18 2.36
N ARG A 2 -11.06 -13.21 2.18
CA ARG A 2 -10.76 -14.18 3.24
C ARG A 2 -9.76 -13.59 4.23
N SER A 3 -9.64 -14.20 5.42
CA SER A 3 -8.70 -13.75 6.45
C SER A 3 -7.24 -13.77 5.96
N GLU A 4 -6.89 -14.79 5.17
CA GLU A 4 -5.56 -14.95 4.56
C GLU A 4 -5.23 -13.81 3.59
N ASP A 5 -6.22 -13.35 2.80
CA ASP A 5 -6.05 -12.22 1.89
C ASP A 5 -5.77 -10.92 2.66
N ILE A 6 -6.45 -10.72 3.80
CA ILE A 6 -6.23 -9.55 4.66
C ILE A 6 -4.83 -9.57 5.26
N SER A 7 -4.35 -10.74 5.68
CA SER A 7 -2.98 -10.94 6.17
C SER A 7 -1.94 -10.64 5.11
N ALA A 8 -2.10 -11.18 3.89
CA ALA A 8 -1.22 -10.91 2.76
C ALA A 8 -1.22 -9.42 2.37
N LEU A 9 -2.39 -8.77 2.42
CA LEU A 9 -2.53 -7.34 2.19
C LEU A 9 -1.78 -6.52 3.26
N GLN A 10 -1.88 -6.91 4.53
CA GLN A 10 -1.16 -6.23 5.62
C GLN A 10 0.36 -6.40 5.48
N GLN A 11 0.83 -7.56 5.02
CA GLN A 11 2.24 -7.80 4.72
C GLN A 11 2.74 -6.89 3.58
N CYS A 12 1.92 -6.70 2.53
CA CYS A 12 2.23 -5.73 1.47
C CYS A 12 2.34 -4.32 2.03
N LEU A 13 1.56 -3.97 3.06
CA LEU A 13 1.51 -2.63 3.64
C LEU A 13 2.38 -2.47 4.89
N THR A 14 3.40 -3.32 5.05
CA THR A 14 4.35 -3.24 6.16
C THR A 14 5.77 -3.15 5.62
N VAL A 15 6.53 -2.17 6.09
CA VAL A 15 7.94 -1.96 5.74
C VAL A 15 8.80 -2.12 6.98
N SER A 16 10.05 -2.56 6.83
CA SER A 16 11.00 -2.59 7.94
C SER A 16 11.67 -1.23 8.07
N ARG A 17 11.63 -0.65 9.28
CA ARG A 17 12.36 0.58 9.61
C ARG A 17 13.16 0.30 10.88
N GLN A 18 14.49 0.38 10.80
CA GLN A 18 15.39 0.04 11.91
C GLN A 18 15.15 -1.38 12.46
N GLY A 19 14.91 -2.35 11.56
CA GLY A 19 14.63 -3.73 11.93
C GLY A 19 13.22 -3.98 12.51
N GLN A 20 12.41 -2.93 12.69
CA GLN A 20 11.07 -3.05 13.25
C GLN A 20 10.00 -2.94 12.16
N PRO A 21 8.97 -3.81 12.17
CA PRO A 21 7.87 -3.72 11.23
C PRO A 21 7.04 -2.45 11.49
N ARG A 22 6.88 -1.62 10.46
CA ARG A 22 6.07 -0.41 10.50
C ARG A 22 4.98 -0.49 9.42
N PRO A 23 3.70 -0.50 9.81
CA PRO A 23 2.62 -0.47 8.85
C PRO A 23 2.55 0.91 8.17
N ILE A 24 2.45 0.92 6.84
CA ILE A 24 2.11 2.11 6.05
C ILE A 24 0.65 2.48 6.32
N VAL A 25 -0.24 1.47 6.29
CA VAL A 25 -1.68 1.56 6.56
C VAL A 25 -2.13 0.30 7.30
N GLN A 26 -3.05 0.45 8.26
CA GLN A 26 -3.70 -0.68 8.94
C GLN A 26 -4.95 -1.12 8.18
N VAL A 27 -4.86 -2.20 7.40
CA VAL A 27 -5.96 -2.63 6.52
C VAL A 27 -7.02 -3.47 7.20
N LYS A 28 -6.69 -4.17 8.29
CA LYS A 28 -7.67 -5.02 8.97
C LYS A 28 -8.89 -4.23 9.44
N ARG A 29 -8.69 -3.03 9.98
CA ARG A 29 -9.78 -2.14 10.42
C ARG A 29 -10.52 -1.50 9.25
N LEU A 30 -9.81 -1.15 8.18
CA LEU A 30 -10.42 -0.58 6.98
C LEU A 30 -11.37 -1.58 6.32
N MET A 31 -10.90 -2.82 6.10
CA MET A 31 -11.68 -3.89 5.50
C MET A 31 -12.87 -4.36 6.34
N GLN A 32 -12.94 -4.00 7.63
CA GLN A 32 -14.10 -4.26 8.49
C GLN A 32 -15.22 -3.23 8.31
N ARG A 33 -14.90 -2.04 7.79
CA ARG A 33 -15.81 -0.89 7.74
C ARG A 33 -16.11 -0.41 6.33
N HIS A 34 -15.34 -0.87 5.35
CA HIS A 34 -15.36 -0.39 3.98
C HIS A 34 -15.33 -1.56 3.00
N THR A 35 -15.88 -1.35 1.80
CA THR A 35 -15.79 -2.34 0.74
C THR A 35 -14.36 -2.40 0.17
N PRO A 36 -13.97 -3.50 -0.50
CA PRO A 36 -12.67 -3.60 -1.15
C PRO A 36 -12.38 -2.45 -2.13
N GLU A 37 -13.39 -1.96 -2.84
CA GLU A 37 -13.30 -0.86 -3.80
C GLU A 37 -13.02 0.48 -3.11
N GLU A 38 -13.69 0.74 -1.99
CA GLU A 38 -13.43 1.92 -1.15
C GLU A 38 -12.01 1.89 -0.58
N VAL A 39 -11.55 0.71 -0.14
CA VAL A 39 -10.18 0.55 0.35
C VAL A 39 -9.17 0.68 -0.79
N GLU A 40 -9.45 0.16 -1.98
CA GLU A 40 -8.62 0.35 -3.17
C GLU A 40 -8.47 1.85 -3.50
N ALA A 41 -9.59 2.58 -3.55
CA ALA A 41 -9.61 4.01 -3.83
C ALA A 41 -8.78 4.79 -2.79
N TYR A 42 -8.98 4.49 -1.50
CA TYR A 42 -8.19 5.06 -0.42
C TYR A 42 -6.69 4.80 -0.57
N LEU A 43 -6.27 3.54 -0.82
CA LEU A 43 -4.87 3.21 -1.06
C LEU A 43 -4.32 3.90 -2.32
N GLY A 44 -5.16 4.11 -3.33
CA GLY A 44 -4.85 4.90 -4.52
C GLY A 44 -4.48 6.35 -4.18
N SER A 45 -5.29 7.02 -3.35
CA SER A 45 -5.02 8.37 -2.84
C SER A 45 -3.73 8.41 -2.01
N VAL A 46 -3.54 7.46 -1.09
CA VAL A 46 -2.31 7.38 -0.28
C VAL A 46 -1.08 7.23 -1.18
N ARG A 47 -1.15 6.36 -2.20
CA ARG A 47 -0.05 6.18 -3.17
C ARG A 47 0.24 7.46 -3.94
N TRP A 48 -0.80 8.18 -4.37
CA TRP A 48 -0.64 9.46 -5.06
C TRP A 48 0.12 10.48 -4.22
N ASP A 49 -0.23 10.62 -2.95
CA ASP A 49 0.45 11.53 -2.02
C ASP A 49 1.92 11.16 -1.82
N TYR A 50 2.23 9.86 -1.70
CA TYR A 50 3.62 9.41 -1.62
C TYR A 50 4.41 9.62 -2.93
N ARG A 51 3.77 9.48 -4.10
CA ARG A 51 4.42 9.78 -5.39
C ARG A 51 4.74 11.26 -5.52
N LYS A 52 3.86 12.16 -5.06
CA LYS A 52 4.13 13.60 -5.01
C LYS A 52 5.31 13.91 -4.10
N LYS A 53 5.36 13.33 -2.91
CA LYS A 53 6.50 13.48 -1.98
C LYS A 53 7.80 12.96 -2.58
N LEU A 54 7.76 11.82 -3.27
CA LEU A 54 8.91 11.24 -3.96
C LEU A 54 9.42 12.18 -5.05
N GLN A 55 8.53 12.68 -5.91
CA GLN A 55 8.91 13.60 -6.98
C GLN A 55 9.51 14.89 -6.43
N HIS A 56 8.87 15.49 -5.44
CA HIS A 56 9.36 16.71 -4.80
C HIS A 56 10.75 16.52 -4.16
N LEU A 57 10.95 15.40 -3.46
CA LEU A 57 12.25 15.09 -2.85
C LEU A 57 13.32 14.85 -3.92
N PHE A 58 12.98 14.17 -5.02
CA PHE A 58 13.91 13.94 -6.12
C PHE A 58 14.36 15.24 -6.79
N GLU A 59 13.46 16.22 -6.92
CA GLU A 59 13.76 17.55 -7.47
C GLU A 59 14.67 18.37 -6.56
N ILE A 60 14.58 18.20 -5.23
CA ILE A 60 15.35 18.98 -4.24
C ILE A 60 16.68 18.31 -3.89
N ASP A 61 16.65 17.01 -3.60
CA ASP A 61 17.79 16.22 -3.13
C ASP A 61 17.72 14.79 -3.68
N PRO A 62 18.20 14.56 -4.92
CA PRO A 62 18.20 13.23 -5.54
C PRO A 62 19.12 12.22 -4.82
N GLY A 63 19.99 12.65 -3.91
CA GLY A 63 20.88 11.79 -3.14
C GLY A 63 20.29 11.34 -1.79
N SER A 64 19.10 11.82 -1.43
CA SER A 64 18.51 11.56 -0.13
C SER A 64 18.19 10.06 0.07
N PRO A 65 18.67 9.42 1.15
CA PRO A 65 18.27 8.04 1.51
C PRO A 65 16.76 7.89 1.75
N GLN A 66 16.05 8.99 1.96
CA GLN A 66 14.60 9.00 2.11
C GLN A 66 13.88 8.68 0.79
N LEU A 67 14.51 8.85 -0.37
CA LEU A 67 13.98 8.43 -1.66
C LEU A 67 13.76 6.92 -1.70
N ASP A 68 14.73 6.12 -1.26
CA ASP A 68 14.62 4.65 -1.23
C ASP A 68 13.42 4.21 -0.41
N HIS A 69 13.22 4.86 0.75
CA HIS A 69 12.06 4.59 1.59
C HIS A 69 10.74 4.92 0.87
N LEU A 70 10.66 6.08 0.20
CA LEU A 70 9.47 6.49 -0.55
C LEU A 70 9.18 5.56 -1.74
N VAL A 71 10.21 5.11 -2.47
CA VAL A 71 10.09 4.13 -3.56
C VAL A 71 9.51 2.82 -3.02
N ILE A 72 10.06 2.30 -1.92
CA ILE A 72 9.56 1.08 -1.28
C ILE A 72 8.09 1.24 -0.89
N VAL A 73 7.71 2.36 -0.26
CA VAL A 73 6.32 2.63 0.15
C VAL A 73 5.38 2.67 -1.06
N VAL A 74 5.74 3.37 -2.14
CA VAL A 74 4.93 3.45 -3.37
C VAL A 74 4.78 2.08 -4.04
N PHE A 75 5.84 1.28 -4.06
CA PHE A 75 5.81 -0.07 -4.61
C PHE A 75 4.91 -0.99 -3.79
N ARG A 76 5.07 -0.98 -2.47
CA ARG A 76 4.25 -1.74 -1.49
C ARG A 76 2.76 -1.41 -1.60
N LEU A 77 2.42 -0.13 -1.74
CA LEU A 77 1.03 0.31 -2.01
C LEU A 77 0.51 -0.22 -3.35
N SER A 78 1.35 -0.24 -4.38
CA SER A 78 0.95 -0.76 -5.70
C SER A 78 0.70 -2.28 -5.67
N MET A 79 1.52 -3.03 -4.93
CA MET A 79 1.28 -4.46 -4.69
C MET A 79 -0.04 -4.70 -3.95
N ALA A 80 -0.31 -3.92 -2.91
CA ALA A 80 -1.54 -4.02 -2.13
C ALA A 80 -2.79 -3.75 -2.99
N ILE A 81 -2.77 -2.69 -3.80
CA ILE A 81 -3.86 -2.36 -4.75
C ILE A 81 -4.04 -3.50 -5.76
N LYS A 82 -2.95 -4.03 -6.33
CA LYS A 82 -3.00 -5.15 -7.28
C LYS A 82 -3.65 -6.38 -6.63
N LEU A 83 -3.26 -6.73 -5.40
CA LEU A 83 -3.82 -7.87 -4.68
C LEU A 83 -5.33 -7.71 -4.47
N ILE A 84 -5.81 -6.51 -4.09
CA ILE A 84 -7.25 -6.26 -3.93
C ILE A 84 -8.00 -6.52 -5.26
N ARG A 85 -7.46 -6.00 -6.38
CA ARG A 85 -8.06 -6.18 -7.71
C ARG A 85 -8.15 -7.66 -8.11
N GLU A 86 -7.06 -8.40 -7.98
CA GLU A 86 -7.01 -9.83 -8.33
C GLU A 86 -8.01 -10.66 -7.52
N ARG A 87 -8.13 -10.39 -6.22
CA ARG A 87 -9.09 -11.09 -5.35
C ARG A 87 -10.53 -10.74 -5.66
N ARG A 88 -10.80 -9.52 -6.12
CA ARG A 88 -12.13 -9.11 -6.59
C ARG A 88 -12.50 -9.83 -7.90
N THR A 89 -11.62 -9.80 -8.90
CA THR A 89 -11.86 -10.48 -10.18
C THR A 89 -12.04 -11.99 -10.01
N ALA A 90 -11.26 -12.62 -9.13
CA ALA A 90 -11.41 -14.05 -8.81
C ALA A 90 -12.75 -14.36 -8.12
N LYS A 91 -13.34 -13.41 -7.39
CA LYS A 91 -14.66 -13.56 -6.75
C LYS A 91 -15.81 -13.33 -7.73
N GLU A 92 -15.62 -12.48 -8.73
CA GLU A 92 -16.62 -12.22 -9.79
C GLU A 92 -16.71 -13.36 -10.80
N ALA A 93 -15.65 -14.15 -10.96
CA ALA A 93 -15.58 -15.29 -11.87
C ALA A 93 -16.02 -16.63 -11.24
N ALA A 94 -16.33 -16.67 -9.94
CA ALA A 94 -16.68 -17.86 -9.17
C ALA A 94 -18.13 -17.79 -8.68
#